data_AF-A0A482W5H9-F1
#
_entry.id   AF-A0A482W5H9-F1
#
_cell.length_a   1.000
_cell.length_b   1.000
_cell.length_c   1.000
_cell.angle_alpha   90.00
_cell.angle_beta   90.00
_cell.angle_gamma   90.00
#
_symmetry.space_group_name_H-M   'P 1'
#
loop_
_entity.id
_entity.type
_entity.pdbx_description
1 polymer ?
#
loop_
_entity_poly.entity_id
_entity_poly.type
_entity_poly.pdbx_seq_one_letter_code
_entity_poly.pdbx_strand_id
1 'polypeptide(L)'
;MSVTVTEKSQVKNKEKKLQEATSSKNLEEVLDKVKKLDNTCSFIKCKNRTNDFAIECKYCQGRFCPTHALPEIHGCGEAVRKDERRKYLHPNIKLTEEKHSQAQTKLNMKLRQMQQERKSKQGFGGKGKKK
;
A
#
# COMPACT_ATOMS: atom_id res chain seq x y z
N MET A 1 -1.55 -6.45 -2.30
CA MET A 1 -1.49 -4.98 -2.14
C MET A 1 -1.26 -4.71 -0.66
N SER A 2 -0.06 -4.28 -0.27
CA SER A 2 0.31 -4.05 1.13
C SER A 2 -0.26 -2.70 1.60
N VAL A 3 -1.21 -2.76 2.52
CA VAL A 3 -1.81 -1.58 3.17
C VAL A 3 -0.73 -0.90 3.99
N THR A 4 -0.21 0.22 3.51
CA THR A 4 0.77 1.02 4.25
C THR A 4 0.00 1.93 5.19
N VAL A 5 -0.35 1.39 6.36
CA VAL A 5 -0.94 2.17 7.45
C VAL A 5 0.15 3.05 8.03
N THR A 6 0.01 4.36 7.86
CA THR A 6 0.84 5.38 8.50
C THR A 6 0.48 5.50 9.98
N GLU A 7 1.46 5.84 10.82
CA GLU A 7 1.37 5.80 12.29
C GLU A 7 0.34 6.78 12.90
N LYS A 8 -0.28 7.65 12.09
CA LYS A 8 -1.25 8.66 12.52
C LYS A 8 -2.51 8.70 11.63
N SER A 9 -3.03 7.56 11.22
CA SER A 9 -4.27 7.50 10.43
C SER A 9 -5.46 8.04 11.25
N GLN A 10 -6.07 9.15 10.81
CA GLN A 10 -7.27 9.73 11.45
C GLN A 10 -8.57 9.08 10.94
N VAL A 11 -8.50 7.77 10.69
CA VAL A 11 -9.61 6.97 10.17
C VAL A 11 -10.32 6.31 11.36
N LYS A 12 -11.65 6.36 11.37
CA LYS A 12 -12.46 5.68 12.38
C LYS A 12 -12.21 4.19 12.30
N ASN A 13 -11.86 3.57 13.42
CA ASN A 13 -11.95 2.11 13.54
C ASN A 13 -13.44 1.74 13.58
N LYS A 14 -13.96 1.19 12.47
CA LYS A 14 -15.35 0.74 12.35
C LYS A 14 -15.56 -0.69 12.84
N GLU A 15 -14.52 -1.45 13.16
CA GLU A 15 -14.60 -2.88 13.50
C GLU A 15 -15.44 -3.11 14.77
N LYS A 16 -15.20 -2.34 15.82
CA LYS A 16 -15.97 -2.42 17.06
C LYS A 16 -17.44 -2.05 16.87
N LYS A 17 -17.71 -1.01 16.08
CA LYS A 17 -19.09 -0.57 15.76
C LYS A 17 -19.82 -1.56 14.86
N LEU A 18 -19.09 -2.25 13.99
CA LEU A 18 -19.64 -3.29 13.13
C LEU A 18 -20.02 -4.52 13.95
N GLN A 19 -19.16 -4.94 14.89
CA GLN A 19 -19.45 -6.03 15.82
C GLN A 19 -20.70 -5.75 16.68
N GLU A 20 -20.80 -4.53 17.23
CA GLU A 20 -21.98 -4.07 17.96
C GLU A 20 -23.24 -4.06 17.08
N ALA A 21 -23.12 -3.61 15.82
CA ALA A 21 -24.23 -3.58 14.87
C ALA A 21 -24.73 -4.99 14.49
N THR A 22 -23.85 -5.99 14.45
CA THR A 22 -24.18 -7.38 14.12
C THR A 22 -24.70 -8.22 15.29
N SER A 23 -24.68 -7.69 16.51
CA SER A 23 -25.09 -8.45 17.71
C SER A 23 -26.61 -8.65 17.83
N SER A 24 -27.43 -7.94 17.04
CA SER A 24 -28.89 -8.06 17.07
C SER A 24 -29.40 -9.24 16.23
N LYS A 25 -30.42 -9.96 16.74
CA LYS A 25 -31.04 -11.12 16.05
C LYS A 25 -32.01 -10.75 14.91
N ASN A 26 -32.33 -9.46 14.77
CA ASN A 26 -33.21 -8.95 13.72
C ASN A 26 -32.39 -8.55 12.49
N LEU A 27 -32.59 -9.25 11.37
CA LEU A 27 -31.83 -9.02 10.13
C LEU A 27 -32.02 -7.61 9.57
N GLU A 28 -33.25 -7.07 9.58
CA GLU A 28 -33.55 -5.72 9.09
C GLU A 28 -32.81 -4.65 9.89
N GLU A 29 -32.76 -4.81 11.21
CA GLU A 29 -32.10 -3.87 12.11
C GLU A 29 -30.57 -3.87 11.90
N VAL A 30 -29.99 -5.05 11.66
CA VAL A 30 -28.56 -5.18 11.30
C VAL A 30 -28.28 -4.48 9.98
N LEU A 31 -29.12 -4.72 8.96
CA LEU A 31 -28.96 -4.11 7.63
C LEU A 31 -28.98 -2.58 7.69
N ASP A 32 -29.91 -2.01 8.45
CA ASP A 32 -30.02 -0.55 8.61
C ASP A 32 -28.84 0.04 9.36
N LYS A 33 -28.32 -0.64 10.39
CA LYS A 33 -27.13 -0.19 11.12
C LYS A 33 -25.90 -0.22 10.22
N VAL A 34 -25.70 -1.29 9.45
CA VAL A 34 -24.58 -1.41 8.50
C VAL A 34 -24.65 -0.31 7.43
N LYS A 35 -25.81 -0.11 6.81
CA LYS A 35 -26.03 0.97 5.84
C LYS A 35 -25.67 2.34 6.42
N LYS A 36 -26.09 2.64 7.65
CA LYS A 36 -25.77 3.92 8.32
C LYS A 36 -24.26 4.09 8.54
N LEU A 37 -23.55 3.02 8.89
CA LEU A 37 -22.09 3.05 9.10
C LEU A 37 -21.32 3.24 7.79
N ASP A 38 -21.78 2.65 6.70
CA ASP A 38 -21.19 2.79 5.37
C ASP A 38 -21.45 4.17 4.76
N ASN A 39 -22.62 4.72 5.01
CA ASN A 39 -23.08 6.01 4.50
C ASN A 39 -22.58 7.20 5.33
N THR A 40 -21.65 6.99 6.26
CA THR A 40 -21.05 8.03 7.08
C THR A 40 -19.56 8.17 6.80
N CYS A 41 -19.08 9.42 6.74
CA CYS A 41 -17.66 9.72 6.57
C CYS A 41 -16.79 8.99 7.61
N SER A 42 -15.72 8.37 7.10
CA SER A 42 -14.78 7.57 7.89
C SER A 42 -13.76 8.39 8.67
N PHE A 43 -13.82 9.72 8.61
CA PHE A 43 -12.96 10.62 9.40
C PHE A 43 -13.45 10.75 10.85
N ILE A 44 -12.56 10.67 11.84
CA ILE A 44 -12.90 10.57 13.29
C ILE A 44 -13.91 11.63 13.75
N LYS A 45 -13.70 12.89 13.36
CA LYS A 45 -14.52 14.02 13.83
C LYS A 45 -15.72 14.36 12.92
N CYS A 46 -15.83 13.75 11.75
CA CYS A 46 -16.88 14.09 10.80
C CYS A 46 -18.13 13.22 10.98
N LYS A 47 -19.32 13.81 10.95
CA LYS A 47 -20.61 13.09 10.96
C LYS A 47 -21.41 13.29 9.67
N ASN A 48 -20.78 13.84 8.63
CA ASN A 48 -21.45 14.07 7.35
C ASN A 48 -21.82 12.74 6.68
N ARG A 49 -23.00 12.74 6.08
CA ARG A 49 -23.49 11.64 5.25
C ARG A 49 -22.75 11.65 3.91
N THR A 50 -22.41 10.47 3.44
CA THR A 50 -21.73 10.22 2.16
C THR A 50 -22.59 9.34 1.25
N ASN A 51 -23.93 9.52 1.33
CA ASN A 51 -24.90 8.75 0.54
C ASN A 51 -24.71 8.97 -0.97
N ASP A 52 -24.69 10.24 -1.38
CA ASP A 52 -24.75 10.59 -2.81
C ASP A 52 -23.35 10.75 -3.40
N PHE A 53 -22.41 11.30 -2.61
CA PHE A 53 -21.03 11.53 -3.04
C PHE A 53 -20.06 11.04 -1.96
N ALA A 54 -19.41 9.93 -2.25
CA ALA A 54 -18.33 9.37 -1.45
C ALA A 54 -17.07 9.28 -2.32
N ILE A 55 -15.95 9.76 -1.77
CA ILE A 55 -14.63 9.54 -2.38
C ILE A 55 -13.92 8.47 -1.58
N GLU A 56 -13.44 7.44 -2.27
CA GLU A 56 -12.72 6.32 -1.69
C GLU A 56 -11.20 6.54 -1.79
N CYS A 57 -10.51 6.39 -0.66
CA CYS A 57 -9.06 6.50 -0.64
C CYS A 57 -8.39 5.19 -1.07
N LYS A 58 -7.43 5.25 -2.00
CA LYS A 58 -6.71 4.06 -2.51
C LYS A 58 -5.85 3.36 -1.46
N TYR A 59 -5.47 4.05 -0.38
CA TYR A 59 -4.53 3.55 0.63
C TYR A 59 -5.25 2.91 1.82
N CYS A 60 -6.26 3.60 2.37
CA CYS A 60 -7.01 3.12 3.53
C CYS A 60 -8.39 2.55 3.19
N GLN A 61 -8.81 2.61 1.92
CA GLN A 61 -10.11 2.12 1.43
C GLN A 61 -11.32 2.70 2.18
N GLY A 62 -11.13 3.81 2.89
CA GLY A 62 -12.19 4.51 3.60
C GLY A 62 -13.02 5.39 2.65
N ARG A 63 -14.33 5.48 2.94
CA ARG A 63 -15.25 6.45 2.32
C ARG A 63 -15.22 7.78 3.05
N PHE A 64 -15.02 8.87 2.31
CA PHE A 64 -14.95 10.22 2.85
C PHE A 64 -15.90 11.18 2.11
N CYS A 65 -16.33 12.23 2.82
CA CYS A 65 -17.03 13.36 2.21
C CYS A 65 -16.04 14.25 1.45
N PRO A 66 -16.50 15.08 0.50
CA PRO A 66 -15.62 15.91 -0.33
C PRO A 66 -14.66 16.80 0.47
N THR A 67 -15.05 17.23 1.68
CA THR A 67 -14.19 18.03 2.57
C THR A 67 -13.03 17.26 3.19
N HIS A 68 -13.12 15.93 3.32
CA HIS A 68 -12.10 15.07 3.95
C HIS A 68 -11.52 14.03 2.97
N ALA A 69 -11.82 14.18 1.68
CA ALA A 69 -11.38 13.26 0.63
C ALA A 69 -9.87 13.26 0.41
N LEU A 70 -9.20 14.37 0.76
CA LEU A 70 -7.78 14.51 0.51
C LEU A 70 -6.95 13.63 1.46
N PRO A 71 -5.97 12.87 0.95
CA PRO A 71 -5.14 11.96 1.76
C PRO A 71 -4.36 12.65 2.88
N GLU A 72 -3.98 13.92 2.69
CA GLU A 72 -3.32 14.73 3.72
C GLU A 72 -4.20 14.94 4.97
N ILE A 73 -5.52 15.01 4.79
CA ILE A 73 -6.46 15.35 5.87
C ILE A 73 -6.73 14.15 6.76
N HIS A 74 -6.91 12.96 6.18
CA HIS A 74 -7.19 11.73 6.93
C HIS A 74 -5.92 10.93 7.29
N GLY A 75 -4.73 11.45 6.97
CA GLY A 75 -3.44 10.90 7.41
C GLY A 75 -2.79 9.89 6.46
N CYS A 76 -3.33 9.69 5.25
CA CYS A 76 -2.72 8.86 4.21
C CYS A 76 -1.72 9.63 3.33
N GLY A 77 -1.42 10.90 3.64
CA GLY A 77 -0.51 11.74 2.86
C GLY A 77 0.91 11.19 2.73
N GLU A 78 1.45 10.57 3.78
CA GLU A 78 2.81 9.99 3.70
C GLU A 78 2.88 8.78 2.74
N ALA A 79 1.83 7.96 2.70
CA ALA A 79 1.75 6.84 1.77
C ALA A 79 1.71 7.35 0.32
N VAL A 80 0.91 8.39 0.05
CA VAL A 80 0.89 9.08 -1.24
C VAL A 80 2.27 9.65 -1.57
N ARG A 81 2.88 10.39 -0.66
CA ARG A 81 4.19 11.02 -0.86
C ARG A 81 5.27 9.99 -1.19
N LYS A 82 5.24 8.83 -0.54
CA LYS A 82 6.17 7.73 -0.81
C LYS A 82 5.93 7.12 -2.18
N ASP A 83 4.68 6.89 -2.56
CA ASP A 83 4.33 6.33 -3.87
C ASP A 83 4.67 7.28 -5.01
N GLU A 84 4.31 8.55 -4.90
CA GLU A 84 4.65 9.57 -5.89
C GLU A 84 6.16 9.78 -5.97
N ARG A 85 6.88 9.77 -4.84
CA ARG A 85 8.35 9.80 -4.83
C ARG A 85 8.94 8.61 -5.58
N ARG A 86 8.43 7.38 -5.37
CA ARG A 86 8.89 6.19 -6.10
C ARG A 86 8.65 6.32 -7.59
N LYS A 87 7.46 6.76 -8.01
CA LYS A 87 7.14 7.01 -9.43
C LYS A 87 8.02 8.08 -10.05
N TYR A 88 8.35 9.11 -9.30
CA TYR A 88 9.22 10.20 -9.76
C TYR A 88 10.69 9.75 -9.90
N LEU A 89 11.25 9.06 -8.89
CA LEU A 89 12.63 8.56 -8.98
C LEU A 89 12.78 7.43 -10.01
N HIS A 90 11.76 6.59 -10.15
CA HIS A 90 11.73 5.46 -11.08
C HIS A 90 10.57 5.66 -12.05
N PRO A 91 10.71 6.56 -13.05
CA PRO A 91 9.70 6.67 -14.07
C PRO A 91 9.57 5.30 -14.75
N ASN A 92 8.38 4.71 -14.69
CA ASN A 92 8.07 3.49 -15.44
C ASN A 92 8.00 3.86 -16.91
N ILE A 93 9.16 3.98 -17.55
CA ILE A 93 9.25 4.02 -19.01
C ILE A 93 8.73 2.64 -19.42
N LYS A 94 7.55 2.60 -20.05
CA LYS A 94 7.03 1.37 -20.64
C LYS A 94 7.97 0.96 -21.77
N LEU A 95 9.02 0.21 -21.43
CA LEU A 95 9.85 -0.46 -22.40
C LEU A 95 8.96 -1.45 -23.15
N THR A 96 9.11 -1.52 -24.46
CA THR A 96 8.47 -2.57 -25.26
C THR A 96 8.86 -3.93 -24.69
N GLU A 97 7.98 -4.92 -24.81
CA GLU A 97 8.17 -6.29 -24.28
C GLU A 97 9.56 -6.85 -24.67
N GLU A 98 9.98 -6.59 -25.90
CA GLU A 98 11.29 -6.95 -26.45
C GLU A 98 12.47 -6.28 -25.72
N LYS A 99 12.36 -4.99 -25.41
CA LYS A 99 13.43 -4.28 -24.69
C LYS A 99 13.50 -4.72 -23.23
N HIS A 100 12.37 -5.12 -22.64
CA HIS A 100 12.32 -5.67 -21.30
C HIS A 100 13.02 -7.04 -21.21
N SER A 101 12.74 -7.96 -22.14
CA SER A 101 13.38 -9.28 -22.18
C SER A 101 14.90 -9.20 -22.44
N GLN A 102 15.33 -8.29 -23.32
CA GLN A 102 16.76 -8.03 -23.57
C GLN A 102 17.47 -7.43 -22.34
N ALA A 103 16.82 -6.53 -21.61
CA ALA A 103 17.39 -6.00 -20.37
C ALA A 103 17.51 -7.09 -19.29
N GLN A 104 16.51 -7.97 -19.19
CA GLN A 104 16.49 -9.06 -18.23
C GLN A 104 17.58 -10.10 -18.51
N THR A 105 17.81 -10.47 -19.77
CA THR A 105 18.89 -11.40 -20.16
C THR A 105 20.27 -10.81 -19.86
N LYS A 106 20.51 -9.53 -20.21
CA LYS A 106 21.76 -8.81 -19.88
C LYS A 106 22.03 -8.79 -18.38
N LEU A 107 20.99 -8.52 -17.58
CA LEU A 107 21.09 -8.50 -16.12
C LEU A 107 21.46 -9.89 -15.57
N ASN A 108 20.83 -10.95 -16.06
CA ASN A 108 21.12 -12.32 -15.64
C ASN A 108 22.56 -12.74 -16.00
N MET A 109 23.04 -12.38 -17.18
CA MET A 109 24.44 -12.61 -17.57
C MET A 109 25.43 -11.90 -16.65
N LYS A 110 25.17 -10.63 -16.30
CA LYS A 110 26.04 -9.87 -15.38
C LYS A 110 26.03 -10.43 -13.96
N LEU A 111 24.87 -10.92 -13.49
CA LEU A 111 24.77 -11.60 -12.20
C LEU A 111 25.60 -12.89 -12.18
N ARG A 112 25.53 -13.70 -13.24
CA ARG A 112 26.35 -14.92 -13.38
C ARG A 112 27.84 -14.62 -13.41
N GLN A 113 28.26 -13.59 -14.14
CA GLN A 113 29.65 -13.15 -14.16
C GLN A 113 30.13 -12.70 -12.77
N MET A 114 29.37 -11.85 -12.08
CA MET A 114 29.71 -11.43 -10.71
C MET A 114 29.76 -12.62 -9.73
N GLN A 115 28.90 -13.64 -9.90
CA GLN A 115 28.96 -14.87 -9.11
C GLN A 115 30.24 -15.67 -9.38
N GLN A 116 30.67 -15.77 -10.64
CA GLN A 116 31.93 -16.44 -11.01
C GLN A 116 33.15 -15.70 -10.45
N GLU A 117 33.17 -14.36 -10.52
CA GLU A 117 34.24 -13.52 -9.96
C GLU A 117 34.33 -13.63 -8.43
N ARG A 118 33.19 -13.78 -7.73
CA ARG A 118 33.17 -14.05 -6.29
C ARG A 118 33.76 -15.43 -5.97
N LYS A 119 33.42 -16.46 -6.75
CA LYS A 119 33.93 -17.83 -6.56
C LYS A 119 35.42 -17.94 -6.87
N SER A 120 35.92 -17.25 -7.89
CA SER A 120 37.35 -17.28 -8.25
C SER A 120 38.24 -16.58 -7.22
N LYS A 121 37.76 -15.51 -6.56
CA LYS A 121 38.47 -14.85 -5.46
C LYS A 121 38.50 -15.68 -4.16
N GLN A 122 37.48 -16.51 -3.92
CA GLN A 122 37.41 -17.35 -2.72
C GLN A 122 38.41 -18.53 -2.75
N GLY A 123 39.00 -18.85 -3.91
CA GLY A 123 39.98 -19.92 -4.08
C GLY A 123 41.46 -19.53 -3.89
N PHE A 124 41.80 -18.23 -3.77
CA PHE A 124 43.21 -17.78 -3.78
C PHE A 124 43.70 -17.15 -2.45
N GLY A 125 42.90 -17.20 -1.39
CA GLY A 125 43.24 -16.63 -0.06
C GLY A 125 43.72 -17.63 0.99
N GLY A 126 44.08 -18.86 0.61
CA GLY A 126 44.27 -19.97 1.57
C GLY A 126 45.42 -20.92 1.26
N LYS A 127 46.61 -20.43 0.94
CA LYS A 127 47.86 -21.20 1.12
C LYS A 127 48.82 -20.41 1.99
N GLY A 128 48.56 -20.47 3.29
CA GLY A 128 49.52 -20.13 4.31
C GLY A 128 50.79 -20.98 4.12
N LYS A 129 51.90 -20.25 3.99
CA LYS A 129 53.29 -20.68 4.09
C LYS A 129 53.43 -21.68 5.26
N LYS A 130 53.64 -22.97 4.97
CA LYS A 130 53.99 -23.98 5.98
C LYS A 130 55.49 -24.28 5.89
N LYS A 131 56.16 -23.97 7.02
CA LYS A 131 57.48 -24.40 7.52
C LYS A 131 58.64 -24.40 6.53
#